data_AF-A0A964P9Z0-F1
#
_entry.id   AF-A0A964P9Z0-F1
#
_cell.length_a   1.000
_cell.length_b   1.000
_cell.length_c   1.000
_cell.angle_alpha   90.00
_cell.angle_beta   90.00
_cell.angle_gamma   90.00
#
_symmetry.space_group_name_H-M   'P 1'
#
loop_
_entity.id
_entity.type
_entity.pdbx_description
1 polymer ?
#
loop_
_entity_poly.entity_id
_entity_poly.type
_entity_poly.pdbx_seq_one_letter_code
_entity_poly.pdbx_strand_id
1 'polypeptide(L)'
;MAGIGEGSSSYPCHPCDPWFFDEATMFRLVVVVLLITMAAGCRRSDPAPPHVNVESLPVIQSKAGGELILLSAGTFTMGDSAGREDETPHEVGVSAFYLDKLPVTQELYTKVMGVNPSKRKDPKCPVEKTQWTDAVRFCNKVSELEGLAPCYNLDTWECDFAADGYRLPTEAEWEYACRAGSTGKYGFGDDEKELPKYAWLKPHSLGKTQPVGQKSPNRWGLFDMHGNVWQWCNDWHSDTYYKGSPKVNPHGPTTGKMRVLRGGAWDSTPEKCRVAYRNKEFPAFTDACFGADSYGFRRAKNATPSRAVSAANPADKKPVVEKKPDPPKLPPTSGKVDLATLKGTIVFSSDRSGSMKIWTMHASGKNAKQLTKSAGADADPRFSPDGKRILYTTLRGGFPEIWLMNRDGSEPKLVTKGSQGSWAPDGKSIVFINDNQTFVRELATGKERLVIPKTWERCGVPSFSPDGKRVAVASRHLGDIRIFLLGINDKEGKETVQLETEEACCTPVWSMDGKKILYQTVNGHIHEVGIDGKSPDQLTFGADIQHDARYSPDGTMIIFCRAPNADGPWQICVQRVNGDEEFVAITKEGSNQLPDWHGEE
;
A
#
# COMPACT_ATOMS: atom_id res chain seq x y z
N MET A 1 78.52 -19.21 -39.08
CA MET A 1 78.69 -20.31 -38.12
C MET A 1 77.31 -20.66 -37.56
N ALA A 2 77.04 -21.96 -37.45
CA ALA A 2 75.74 -22.56 -37.18
C ALA A 2 75.19 -22.31 -35.76
N GLY A 3 73.87 -22.50 -35.58
CA GLY A 3 73.24 -22.59 -34.26
C GLY A 3 71.70 -22.54 -34.20
N ILE A 4 71.04 -23.53 -34.82
CA ILE A 4 69.80 -24.28 -34.46
C ILE A 4 68.68 -23.63 -33.60
N GLY A 5 67.41 -23.81 -34.01
CA GLY A 5 66.26 -23.85 -33.10
C GLY A 5 64.88 -23.80 -33.80
N GLU A 6 64.19 -24.95 -33.88
CA GLU A 6 62.88 -25.19 -34.52
C GLU A 6 61.67 -24.59 -33.77
N GLY A 7 60.55 -24.41 -34.50
CA GLY A 7 59.22 -24.20 -33.90
C GLY A 7 58.16 -23.64 -34.85
N SER A 8 57.66 -24.45 -35.78
CA SER A 8 56.42 -24.24 -36.58
C SER A 8 55.16 -24.21 -35.67
N SER A 9 54.01 -23.62 -35.98
CA SER A 9 53.38 -23.28 -37.25
C SER A 9 52.38 -22.13 -37.07
N SER A 10 52.33 -21.23 -38.05
CA SER A 10 51.29 -20.21 -38.25
C SER A 10 50.62 -20.45 -39.60
N TYR A 11 49.30 -20.24 -39.69
CA TYR A 11 48.61 -20.04 -40.97
C TYR A 11 47.50 -18.98 -40.82
N PRO A 12 47.15 -18.25 -41.91
CA PRO A 12 46.82 -16.83 -41.88
C PRO A 12 45.39 -16.51 -42.36
N CYS A 13 45.08 -15.22 -42.44
CA CYS A 13 43.78 -14.62 -42.75
C CYS A 13 43.48 -14.36 -44.26
N HIS A 14 42.17 -14.23 -44.54
CA HIS A 14 41.43 -13.45 -45.60
C HIS A 14 41.40 -13.96 -47.07
N PRO A 15 40.43 -13.54 -47.96
CA PRO A 15 39.30 -12.56 -47.86
C PRO A 15 37.92 -12.96 -48.50
N CYS A 16 36.95 -12.01 -48.50
CA CYS A 16 35.60 -11.88 -49.13
C CYS A 16 35.55 -12.20 -50.67
N ASP A 17 34.46 -12.39 -51.43
CA ASP A 17 33.02 -11.99 -51.41
C ASP A 17 32.27 -12.74 -52.60
N PRO A 18 31.04 -12.39 -53.08
CA PRO A 18 29.76 -13.14 -52.96
C PRO A 18 29.23 -13.84 -54.25
N TRP A 19 28.22 -14.73 -54.12
CA TRP A 19 27.40 -15.22 -55.25
C TRP A 19 25.89 -15.29 -54.94
N PHE A 20 25.12 -14.73 -55.88
CA PHE A 20 23.68 -14.72 -56.07
C PHE A 20 23.01 -16.11 -56.01
N PHE A 21 21.75 -16.19 -55.55
CA PHE A 21 20.84 -17.28 -55.90
C PHE A 21 19.42 -16.81 -56.26
N ASP A 22 18.88 -17.52 -57.24
CA ASP A 22 17.80 -17.27 -58.19
C ASP A 22 16.43 -17.82 -57.71
N GLU A 23 15.33 -17.12 -58.02
CA GLU A 23 13.97 -17.30 -57.50
C GLU A 23 13.17 -18.50 -58.07
N ALA A 24 13.75 -19.34 -58.93
CA ALA A 24 12.95 -20.32 -59.69
C ALA A 24 12.81 -21.74 -59.07
N THR A 25 13.39 -22.02 -57.89
CA THR A 25 13.36 -23.39 -57.30
C THR A 25 12.43 -23.52 -56.07
N MET A 26 11.66 -22.48 -55.75
CA MET A 26 10.82 -22.43 -54.54
C MET A 26 9.32 -22.67 -54.80
N PHE A 27 8.95 -23.27 -55.94
CA PHE A 27 7.53 -23.46 -56.30
C PHE A 27 7.09 -24.92 -56.54
N ARG A 28 7.99 -25.92 -56.43
CA ARG A 28 7.62 -27.35 -56.59
C ARG A 28 7.65 -28.19 -55.31
N LEU A 29 8.09 -27.64 -54.19
CA LEU A 29 8.06 -28.33 -52.88
C LEU A 29 6.84 -27.97 -52.01
N VAL A 30 6.08 -26.94 -52.38
CA VAL A 30 4.91 -26.46 -51.60
C VAL A 30 3.64 -27.28 -51.86
N VAL A 31 3.54 -28.03 -52.97
CA VAL A 31 2.29 -28.73 -53.33
C VAL A 31 2.21 -30.17 -52.79
N VAL A 32 3.33 -30.82 -52.46
CA VAL A 32 3.31 -32.23 -51.97
C VAL A 32 3.18 -32.33 -50.44
N VAL A 33 3.56 -31.30 -49.67
CA VAL A 33 3.33 -31.28 -48.21
C VAL A 33 1.87 -30.93 -47.85
N LEU A 34 1.10 -30.37 -48.79
CA LEU A 34 -0.31 -30.01 -48.60
C LEU A 34 -1.30 -31.17 -48.80
N LEU A 35 -0.85 -32.38 -49.15
CA LEU A 35 -1.73 -33.55 -49.37
C LEU A 35 -1.51 -34.70 -48.37
N ILE A 36 -0.54 -34.62 -47.45
CA ILE A 36 -0.33 -35.65 -46.40
C ILE A 36 -0.91 -35.24 -45.03
N THR A 37 -1.47 -34.03 -44.88
CA THR A 37 -2.13 -33.59 -43.64
C THR A 37 -3.65 -33.79 -43.62
N MET A 38 -4.25 -34.42 -44.64
CA MET A 38 -5.70 -34.71 -44.69
C MET A 38 -6.11 -36.12 -44.24
N ALA A 39 -5.22 -36.92 -43.63
CA ALA A 39 -5.54 -38.30 -43.20
C ALA A 39 -5.21 -38.60 -41.72
N ALA A 40 -5.24 -37.60 -40.84
CA ALA A 40 -5.24 -37.80 -39.38
C ALA A 40 -6.14 -36.78 -38.67
N GLY A 41 -7.33 -36.55 -39.24
CA GLY A 41 -8.37 -35.65 -38.72
C GLY A 41 -9.46 -36.38 -37.95
N CYS A 42 -9.10 -37.12 -36.91
CA CYS A 42 -10.00 -37.47 -35.81
C CYS A 42 -9.23 -37.19 -34.51
N ARG A 43 -8.98 -35.91 -34.23
CA ARG A 43 -8.75 -35.50 -32.85
C ARG A 43 -10.04 -35.82 -32.11
N ARG A 44 -9.98 -36.78 -31.18
CA ARG A 44 -10.93 -36.81 -30.07
C ARG A 44 -10.93 -35.40 -29.49
N SER A 45 -12.09 -34.75 -29.51
CA SER A 45 -12.33 -33.60 -28.66
C SER A 45 -11.82 -33.94 -27.27
N ASP A 46 -10.92 -33.12 -26.72
CA ASP A 46 -10.64 -33.17 -25.30
C ASP A 46 -11.99 -33.18 -24.57
N PRO A 47 -12.21 -34.05 -23.57
CA PRO A 47 -13.44 -33.97 -22.80
C PRO A 47 -13.54 -32.54 -22.30
N ALA A 48 -14.70 -31.92 -22.50
CA ALA A 48 -15.01 -30.65 -21.88
C ALA A 48 -14.57 -30.72 -20.41
N PRO A 49 -13.94 -29.65 -19.86
CA PRO A 49 -13.60 -29.64 -18.45
C PRO A 49 -14.85 -30.06 -17.67
N PRO A 50 -14.71 -30.91 -16.61
CA PRO A 50 -15.86 -31.39 -15.87
C PRO A 50 -16.76 -30.19 -15.59
N HIS A 51 -17.98 -30.25 -16.13
CA HIS A 51 -18.94 -29.16 -15.97
C HIS A 51 -19.07 -28.94 -14.47
N VAL A 52 -18.45 -27.87 -13.96
CA VAL A 52 -18.83 -27.35 -12.65
C VAL A 52 -20.32 -27.10 -12.82
N ASN A 53 -21.14 -27.84 -12.06
CA ASN A 53 -22.58 -27.67 -12.10
C ASN A 53 -22.87 -26.33 -11.42
N VAL A 54 -22.67 -25.23 -12.16
CA VAL A 54 -22.88 -23.87 -11.69
C VAL A 54 -24.37 -23.70 -11.49
N GLU A 55 -24.76 -23.43 -10.26
CA GLU A 55 -26.16 -23.20 -9.90
C GLU A 55 -26.65 -21.89 -10.54
N SER A 56 -27.87 -21.93 -11.06
CA SER A 56 -28.53 -20.74 -11.60
C SER A 56 -29.12 -19.93 -10.45
N LEU A 57 -28.28 -19.09 -9.84
CA LEU A 57 -28.68 -18.19 -8.76
C LEU A 57 -29.19 -16.85 -9.30
N PRO A 58 -30.11 -16.17 -8.59
CA PRO A 58 -30.60 -14.85 -9.01
C PRO A 58 -29.47 -13.82 -9.08
N VAL A 59 -29.45 -13.02 -10.14
CA VAL A 59 -28.45 -11.96 -10.39
C VAL A 59 -29.14 -10.62 -10.53
N ILE A 60 -28.58 -9.58 -9.90
CA ILE A 60 -28.99 -8.19 -10.09
C ILE A 60 -27.89 -7.39 -10.79
N GLN A 61 -28.30 -6.41 -11.59
CA GLN A 61 -27.40 -5.43 -12.20
C GLN A 61 -27.34 -4.16 -11.34
N SER A 62 -26.15 -3.75 -10.95
CA SER A 62 -25.93 -2.43 -10.34
C SER A 62 -26.06 -1.34 -11.42
N LYS A 63 -26.76 -0.25 -11.13
CA LYS A 63 -26.87 0.90 -12.05
C LYS A 63 -25.50 1.55 -12.29
N ALA A 64 -24.62 1.55 -11.28
CA ALA A 64 -23.23 1.99 -11.44
C ALA A 64 -22.42 1.03 -12.31
N GLY A 65 -22.78 -0.25 -12.32
CA GLY A 65 -22.21 -1.31 -13.16
C GLY A 65 -21.78 -2.53 -12.34
N GLY A 66 -21.65 -3.67 -13.01
CA GLY A 66 -21.33 -4.96 -12.41
C GLY A 66 -22.57 -5.76 -11.97
N GLU A 67 -22.39 -7.07 -11.86
CA GLU A 67 -23.42 -8.03 -11.51
C GLU A 67 -23.22 -8.53 -10.07
N LEU A 68 -24.29 -8.62 -9.29
CA LEU A 68 -24.26 -9.24 -7.96
C LEU A 68 -25.15 -10.49 -7.94
N ILE A 69 -24.65 -11.56 -7.34
CA ILE A 69 -25.35 -12.83 -7.18
C ILE A 69 -26.01 -12.86 -5.80
N LEU A 70 -27.28 -13.23 -5.72
CA LEU A 70 -27.98 -13.50 -4.46
C LEU A 70 -27.52 -14.84 -3.89
N LEU A 71 -26.88 -14.80 -2.73
CA LEU A 71 -26.50 -15.96 -1.95
C LEU A 71 -27.53 -16.15 -0.83
N SER A 72 -28.08 -17.35 -0.74
CA SER A 72 -29.07 -17.70 0.28
C SER A 72 -28.45 -17.69 1.68
N ALA A 73 -29.28 -17.45 2.70
CA ALA A 73 -28.88 -17.64 4.07
C ALA A 73 -28.49 -19.11 4.31
N GLY A 74 -27.50 -19.34 5.16
CA GLY A 74 -27.02 -20.69 5.43
C GLY A 74 -26.07 -20.75 6.60
N THR A 75 -25.73 -21.97 7.01
CA THR A 75 -24.71 -22.25 8.03
C THR A 75 -23.60 -23.08 7.40
N PHE A 76 -22.35 -22.81 7.78
CA PHE A 76 -21.19 -23.54 7.31
C PHE A 76 -20.10 -23.60 8.38
N THR A 77 -19.14 -24.50 8.20
CA THR A 77 -17.92 -24.53 9.02
C THR A 77 -16.91 -23.57 8.42
N MET A 78 -16.65 -22.47 9.15
CA MET A 78 -15.62 -21.48 8.82
C MET A 78 -14.29 -21.88 9.44
N GLY A 79 -13.19 -21.74 8.69
CA GLY A 79 -11.86 -22.20 9.10
C GLY A 79 -11.50 -23.61 8.61
N ASP A 80 -10.33 -24.09 9.03
CA ASP A 80 -9.69 -25.32 8.57
C ASP A 80 -8.85 -25.93 9.70
N SER A 81 -9.11 -27.20 10.05
CA SER A 81 -8.41 -27.91 11.13
C SER A 81 -6.96 -28.22 10.77
N ALA A 82 -6.63 -28.26 9.48
CA ALA A 82 -5.26 -28.40 8.98
C ALA A 82 -4.59 -27.04 8.72
N GLY A 83 -5.31 -25.94 8.99
CA GLY A 83 -4.84 -24.57 8.81
C GLY A 83 -3.98 -24.08 9.98
N ARG A 84 -3.76 -22.76 9.99
CA ARG A 84 -3.03 -22.07 11.06
C ARG A 84 -3.88 -21.92 12.32
N GLU A 85 -3.25 -21.53 13.43
CA GLU A 85 -3.96 -21.34 14.72
C GLU A 85 -5.08 -20.28 14.66
N ASP A 86 -4.98 -19.30 13.76
CA ASP A 86 -5.98 -18.27 13.53
C ASP A 86 -7.06 -18.70 12.51
N GLU A 87 -7.02 -19.94 12.04
CA GLU A 87 -7.94 -20.54 11.08
C GLU A 87 -8.81 -21.66 11.71
N THR A 88 -8.89 -21.77 13.05
CA THR A 88 -9.57 -22.91 13.71
C THR A 88 -11.05 -23.06 13.30
N PRO A 89 -11.51 -24.27 12.93
CA PRO A 89 -12.89 -24.51 12.51
C PRO A 89 -13.93 -24.13 13.56
N HIS A 90 -14.98 -23.43 13.14
CA HIS A 90 -16.14 -23.11 13.96
C HIS A 90 -17.39 -22.92 13.08
N GLU A 91 -18.57 -23.11 13.68
CA GLU A 91 -19.84 -22.99 12.98
C GLU A 91 -20.27 -21.53 12.85
N VAL A 92 -20.60 -21.10 11.63
CA VAL A 92 -21.07 -19.74 11.33
C VAL A 92 -22.30 -19.78 10.44
N GLY A 93 -23.32 -19.03 10.83
CA GLY A 93 -24.50 -18.71 10.05
C GLY A 93 -24.38 -17.32 9.42
N VAL A 94 -24.72 -17.22 8.14
CA VAL A 94 -24.83 -15.95 7.40
C VAL A 94 -26.25 -15.76 6.89
N SER A 95 -26.75 -14.53 6.95
CA SER A 95 -28.03 -14.13 6.35
C SER A 95 -27.89 -14.06 4.83
N ALA A 96 -29.01 -13.98 4.11
CA ALA A 96 -28.96 -13.84 2.65
C ALA A 96 -28.37 -12.47 2.27
N PHE A 97 -27.50 -12.46 1.27
CA PHE A 97 -26.82 -11.25 0.80
C PHE A 97 -26.49 -11.36 -0.69
N TYR A 98 -26.31 -10.22 -1.32
CA TYR A 98 -25.77 -10.08 -2.66
C TYR A 98 -24.26 -9.92 -2.58
N LEU A 99 -23.53 -10.60 -3.47
CA LEU A 99 -22.08 -10.44 -3.62
C LEU A 99 -21.74 -10.23 -5.09
N ASP A 100 -20.82 -9.29 -5.35
CA ASP A 100 -20.27 -9.06 -6.69
C ASP A 100 -19.74 -10.38 -7.29
N LYS A 101 -20.20 -10.68 -8.51
CA LYS A 101 -19.82 -11.87 -9.28
C LYS A 101 -18.33 -11.91 -9.62
N LEU A 102 -17.78 -10.74 -9.91
CA LEU A 102 -16.38 -10.49 -10.28
C LEU A 102 -15.79 -9.48 -9.28
N PRO A 103 -14.47 -9.50 -9.00
CA PRO A 103 -13.82 -8.38 -8.34
C PRO A 103 -14.10 -7.05 -9.08
N VAL A 104 -14.09 -5.93 -8.37
CA VAL A 104 -14.29 -4.61 -8.98
C VAL A 104 -13.21 -4.37 -10.02
N THR A 105 -13.61 -4.08 -11.26
CA THR A 105 -12.67 -3.85 -12.37
C THR A 105 -12.10 -2.44 -12.34
N GLN A 106 -10.97 -2.24 -13.00
CA GLN A 106 -10.39 -0.91 -13.21
C GLN A 106 -11.36 0.04 -13.92
N GLU A 107 -12.10 -0.45 -14.92
CA GLU A 107 -13.12 0.31 -15.64
C GLU A 107 -14.21 0.81 -14.69
N LEU A 108 -14.80 -0.09 -13.90
CA LEU A 108 -15.86 0.25 -12.97
C LEU A 108 -15.37 1.21 -11.89
N TYR A 109 -14.19 0.96 -11.32
CA TYR A 109 -13.59 1.85 -10.34
C TYR A 109 -13.36 3.25 -10.90
N THR A 110 -12.78 3.35 -12.09
CA THR A 110 -12.51 4.64 -12.77
C THR A 110 -13.81 5.38 -13.07
N LYS A 111 -14.85 4.68 -13.52
CA LYS A 111 -16.17 5.27 -13.79
C LYS A 111 -16.80 5.90 -12.55
N VAL A 112 -16.67 5.26 -11.38
CA VAL A 112 -17.29 5.71 -10.12
C VAL A 112 -16.44 6.77 -9.41
N MET A 113 -15.13 6.58 -9.36
CA MET A 113 -14.22 7.40 -8.55
C MET A 113 -13.49 8.49 -9.35
N GLY A 114 -13.52 8.42 -10.68
CA GLY A 114 -12.81 9.36 -11.56
C GLY A 114 -11.29 9.15 -11.63
N VAL A 115 -10.76 8.15 -10.91
CA VAL A 115 -9.32 7.85 -10.82
C VAL A 115 -9.07 6.36 -10.97
N ASN A 116 -7.87 5.99 -11.41
CA ASN A 116 -7.43 4.60 -11.51
C ASN A 116 -6.11 4.43 -10.73
N PRO A 117 -6.10 3.76 -9.56
CA PRO A 117 -4.89 3.59 -8.77
C PRO A 117 -3.97 2.44 -9.26
N SER A 118 -4.47 1.52 -10.08
CA SER A 118 -3.77 0.30 -10.49
C SER A 118 -2.36 0.53 -11.04
N LYS A 119 -1.39 -0.31 -10.68
CA LYS A 119 -0.06 -0.34 -11.30
C LYS A 119 -0.13 -0.57 -12.80
N ARG A 120 -0.94 -1.54 -13.24
CA ARG A 120 -0.99 -1.96 -14.64
C ARG A 120 -2.34 -1.58 -15.20
N LYS A 121 -2.35 -0.73 -16.22
CA LYS A 121 -3.59 -0.18 -16.79
C LYS A 121 -4.19 -1.17 -17.79
N ASP A 122 -5.25 -1.84 -17.36
CA ASP A 122 -6.12 -2.65 -18.21
C ASP A 122 -7.55 -2.57 -17.65
N PRO A 123 -8.51 -1.96 -18.38
CA PRO A 123 -9.88 -1.78 -17.91
C PRO A 123 -10.57 -3.07 -17.45
N LYS A 124 -10.18 -4.22 -18.03
CA LYS A 124 -10.79 -5.54 -17.73
C LYS A 124 -10.15 -6.25 -16.55
N CYS A 125 -8.99 -5.79 -16.08
CA CYS A 125 -8.36 -6.33 -14.87
C CYS A 125 -9.08 -5.84 -13.61
N PRO A 126 -8.93 -6.54 -12.47
CA PRO A 126 -9.35 -6.01 -11.18
C PRO A 126 -8.60 -4.71 -10.88
N VAL A 127 -9.27 -3.79 -10.18
CA VAL A 127 -8.58 -2.65 -9.59
C VAL A 127 -7.64 -3.14 -8.48
N GLU A 128 -6.42 -2.62 -8.47
CA GLU A 128 -5.40 -2.94 -7.46
C GLU A 128 -4.68 -1.66 -7.01
N LYS A 129 -3.78 -1.77 -6.02
CA LYS A 129 -3.32 -0.65 -5.18
C LYS A 129 -4.47 0.10 -4.50
N THR A 130 -5.50 -0.62 -4.09
CA THR A 130 -6.58 -0.06 -3.29
C THR A 130 -6.31 -0.27 -1.81
N GLN A 131 -6.47 0.77 -1.01
CA GLN A 131 -6.53 0.66 0.44
C GLN A 131 -7.92 0.19 0.85
N TRP A 132 -8.05 -0.33 2.06
CA TRP A 132 -9.38 -0.64 2.62
C TRP A 132 -10.28 0.59 2.60
N THR A 133 -9.72 1.76 2.96
CA THR A 133 -10.49 3.01 2.97
C THR A 133 -10.94 3.45 1.56
N ASP A 134 -10.18 3.13 0.51
CA ASP A 134 -10.58 3.40 -0.88
C ASP A 134 -11.78 2.52 -1.29
N ALA A 135 -11.73 1.25 -0.90
CA ALA A 135 -12.76 0.27 -1.20
C ALA A 135 -14.11 0.61 -0.53
N VAL A 136 -14.10 1.05 0.74
CA VAL A 136 -15.34 1.49 1.43
C VAL A 136 -15.92 2.78 0.86
N ARG A 137 -15.07 3.73 0.44
CA ARG A 137 -15.52 4.96 -0.23
C ARG A 137 -16.15 4.67 -1.57
N PHE A 138 -15.56 3.75 -2.34
CA PHE A 138 -16.18 3.26 -3.56
C PHE A 138 -17.56 2.66 -3.29
N CYS A 139 -17.72 1.84 -2.24
CA CYS A 139 -19.02 1.27 -1.87
C CYS A 139 -20.07 2.34 -1.52
N ASN A 140 -19.70 3.33 -0.69
CA ASN A 140 -20.58 4.47 -0.40
C ASN A 140 -20.91 5.26 -1.66
N LYS A 141 -19.92 5.50 -2.53
CA LYS A 141 -20.13 6.27 -3.77
C LYS A 141 -21.10 5.58 -4.71
N VAL A 142 -21.00 4.26 -4.86
CA VAL A 142 -21.99 3.46 -5.59
C VAL A 142 -23.36 3.59 -4.94
N SER A 143 -23.47 3.50 -3.62
CA SER A 143 -24.74 3.65 -2.89
C SER A 143 -25.40 5.00 -3.19
N GLU A 144 -24.65 6.09 -3.11
CA GLU A 144 -25.12 7.44 -3.42
C GLU A 144 -25.60 7.57 -4.88
N LEU A 145 -24.83 7.05 -5.83
CA LEU A 145 -25.17 7.08 -7.26
C LEU A 145 -26.47 6.32 -7.56
N GLU A 146 -26.81 5.33 -6.74
CA GLU A 146 -28.02 4.53 -6.89
C GLU A 146 -29.20 5.02 -6.04
N GLY A 147 -29.00 6.04 -5.20
CA GLY A 147 -29.99 6.59 -4.28
C GLY A 147 -30.25 5.72 -3.05
N LEU A 148 -29.25 4.94 -2.62
CA LEU A 148 -29.30 4.06 -1.44
C LEU A 148 -28.61 4.72 -0.24
N ALA A 149 -28.96 4.28 0.97
CA ALA A 149 -28.28 4.73 2.19
C ALA A 149 -26.86 4.16 2.24
N PRO A 150 -25.80 4.99 2.35
CA PRO A 150 -24.43 4.50 2.45
C PRO A 150 -24.23 3.65 3.72
N CYS A 151 -23.51 2.53 3.62
CA CYS A 151 -23.24 1.68 4.77
C CYS A 151 -22.18 2.25 5.70
N TYR A 152 -21.21 3.03 5.20
CA TYR A 152 -20.10 3.49 6.03
C TYR A 152 -20.26 4.93 6.50
N ASN A 153 -19.99 5.17 7.78
CA ASN A 153 -19.65 6.51 8.25
C ASN A 153 -18.17 6.78 7.94
N LEU A 154 -17.87 7.75 7.08
CA LEU A 154 -16.51 8.01 6.60
C LEU A 154 -15.60 8.73 7.61
N ASP A 155 -16.15 9.23 8.71
CA ASP A 155 -15.38 9.84 9.80
C ASP A 155 -14.87 8.78 10.79
N THR A 156 -15.69 7.74 11.03
CA THR A 156 -15.44 6.70 12.04
C THR A 156 -15.03 5.35 11.44
N TRP A 157 -15.28 5.14 10.15
CA TRP A 157 -15.10 3.87 9.44
C TRP A 157 -16.02 2.74 9.91
N GLU A 158 -17.05 3.07 10.69
CA GLU A 158 -18.06 2.11 11.13
C GLU A 158 -19.02 1.78 10.00
N CYS A 159 -19.37 0.50 9.89
CA CYS A 159 -20.34 -0.02 8.92
C CYS A 159 -21.69 -0.20 9.61
N ASP A 160 -22.72 0.50 9.13
CA ASP A 160 -24.11 0.18 9.40
C ASP A 160 -24.55 -0.99 8.50
N PHE A 161 -24.48 -2.19 9.07
CA PHE A 161 -24.92 -3.41 8.41
C PHE A 161 -26.44 -3.51 8.23
N ALA A 162 -27.24 -2.57 8.75
CA ALA A 162 -28.68 -2.52 8.49
C ALA A 162 -29.03 -1.67 7.25
N ALA A 163 -28.12 -0.81 6.79
CA ALA A 163 -28.32 0.02 5.61
C ALA A 163 -28.53 -0.82 4.33
N ASP A 164 -29.19 -0.22 3.34
CA ASP A 164 -29.54 -0.86 2.07
C ASP A 164 -28.51 -0.60 0.96
N GLY A 165 -27.44 0.15 1.25
CA GLY A 165 -26.33 0.41 0.34
C GLY A 165 -25.34 -0.74 0.16
N TYR A 166 -24.26 -0.43 -0.53
CA TYR A 166 -23.15 -1.33 -0.78
C TYR A 166 -22.10 -1.23 0.32
N ARG A 167 -21.47 -2.36 0.61
CA ARG A 167 -20.37 -2.49 1.58
C ARG A 167 -19.34 -3.50 1.12
N LEU A 168 -18.24 -3.65 1.87
CA LEU A 168 -17.40 -4.84 1.73
C LEU A 168 -18.11 -6.06 2.37
N PRO A 169 -17.86 -7.29 1.88
CA PRO A 169 -18.32 -8.49 2.56
C PRO A 169 -17.67 -8.60 3.93
N THR A 170 -18.36 -9.24 4.87
CA THR A 170 -17.67 -9.72 6.08
C THR A 170 -16.72 -10.86 5.70
N GLU A 171 -15.75 -11.14 6.56
CA GLU A 171 -14.84 -12.28 6.37
C GLU A 171 -15.62 -13.59 6.25
N ALA A 172 -16.69 -13.75 7.05
CA ALA A 172 -17.55 -14.93 7.02
C ALA A 172 -18.39 -15.03 5.75
N GLU A 173 -18.98 -13.93 5.29
CA GLU A 173 -19.69 -13.88 4.01
C GLU A 173 -18.75 -14.24 2.85
N TRP A 174 -17.53 -13.71 2.86
CA TRP A 174 -16.53 -14.01 1.84
C TRP A 174 -16.16 -15.50 1.83
N GLU A 175 -15.87 -16.10 2.99
CA GLU A 175 -15.51 -17.53 3.07
C GLU A 175 -16.68 -18.44 2.69
N TYR A 176 -17.89 -18.14 3.15
CA TYR A 176 -19.11 -18.84 2.77
C TYR A 176 -19.30 -18.85 1.24
N ALA A 177 -19.17 -17.68 0.64
CA ALA A 177 -19.28 -17.48 -0.81
C ALA A 177 -18.17 -18.21 -1.57
N CYS A 178 -16.94 -18.21 -1.07
CA CYS A 178 -15.80 -18.89 -1.69
C CYS A 178 -16.00 -20.41 -1.67
N ARG A 179 -16.45 -20.97 -0.54
CA ARG A 179 -16.73 -22.40 -0.37
C ARG A 179 -17.83 -22.88 -1.30
N ALA A 180 -18.90 -22.10 -1.50
CA ALA A 180 -20.04 -22.51 -2.33
C ALA A 180 -20.56 -23.93 -2.04
N GLY A 181 -20.62 -24.28 -0.74
CA GLY A 181 -21.01 -25.61 -0.25
C GLY A 181 -19.88 -26.65 -0.16
N SER A 182 -18.66 -26.35 -0.62
CA SER A 182 -17.48 -27.20 -0.47
C SER A 182 -16.96 -27.23 0.98
N THR A 183 -16.60 -28.42 1.44
CA THR A 183 -15.84 -28.64 2.69
C THR A 183 -14.34 -28.81 2.46
N GLY A 184 -13.89 -28.76 1.20
CA GLY A 184 -12.49 -28.99 0.83
C GLY A 184 -11.58 -27.78 1.06
N LYS A 185 -10.28 -28.00 0.80
CA LYS A 185 -9.18 -27.02 0.84
C LYS A 185 -9.45 -25.79 -0.04
N TYR A 186 -10.15 -25.99 -1.16
CA TYR A 186 -10.61 -24.94 -2.08
C TYR A 186 -12.13 -25.02 -2.28
N GLY A 187 -12.71 -23.96 -2.86
CA GLY A 187 -14.14 -23.91 -3.17
C GLY A 187 -14.61 -24.93 -4.21
N PHE A 188 -13.67 -25.56 -4.93
CA PHE A 188 -13.91 -26.62 -5.91
C PHE A 188 -13.50 -28.02 -5.43
N GLY A 189 -12.93 -28.16 -4.23
CA GLY A 189 -12.46 -29.44 -3.66
C GLY A 189 -11.03 -29.39 -3.13
N ASP A 190 -10.41 -30.56 -2.92
CA ASP A 190 -9.10 -30.69 -2.28
C ASP A 190 -7.91 -30.78 -3.24
N ASP A 191 -8.15 -31.12 -4.52
CA ASP A 191 -7.06 -31.34 -5.48
C ASP A 191 -6.43 -30.01 -5.94
N GLU A 192 -5.29 -29.67 -5.36
CA GLU A 192 -4.51 -28.48 -5.70
C GLU A 192 -4.11 -28.42 -7.19
N LYS A 193 -4.02 -29.56 -7.90
CA LYS A 193 -3.70 -29.58 -9.34
C LYS A 193 -4.78 -28.93 -10.20
N GLU A 194 -6.00 -28.84 -9.67
CA GLU A 194 -7.12 -28.17 -10.34
C GLU A 194 -7.08 -26.65 -10.16
N LEU A 195 -6.33 -26.13 -9.18
CA LEU A 195 -6.28 -24.70 -8.83
C LEU A 195 -5.99 -23.77 -10.03
N PRO A 196 -5.08 -24.09 -10.98
CA PRO A 196 -4.86 -23.25 -12.16
C PRO A 196 -6.07 -23.11 -13.09
N LYS A 197 -7.10 -23.95 -12.97
CA LYS A 197 -8.38 -23.82 -13.69
C LYS A 197 -9.30 -22.78 -13.08
N TYR A 198 -9.12 -22.45 -11.80
CA TYR A 198 -9.97 -21.55 -11.01
C TYR A 198 -9.26 -20.24 -10.61
N ALA A 199 -7.93 -20.22 -10.64
CA ALA A 199 -7.14 -19.14 -10.06
C ALA A 199 -6.05 -18.61 -10.99
N TRP A 200 -5.80 -17.30 -10.88
CA TRP A 200 -4.58 -16.66 -11.37
C TRP A 200 -3.57 -16.54 -10.23
N LEU A 201 -2.51 -17.34 -10.26
CA LEU A 201 -1.45 -17.39 -9.24
C LEU A 201 -0.11 -17.74 -9.88
N LYS A 202 1.01 -17.74 -9.14
CA LYS A 202 2.30 -18.16 -9.70
C LYS A 202 2.28 -19.65 -10.08
N PRO A 203 2.85 -20.05 -11.24
CA PRO A 203 3.38 -19.22 -12.34
C PRO A 203 2.33 -18.84 -13.40
N HIS A 204 1.10 -19.34 -13.28
CA HIS A 204 0.02 -19.22 -14.27
C HIS A 204 -0.51 -17.79 -14.50
N SER A 205 -0.19 -16.83 -13.63
CA SER A 205 -0.59 -15.42 -13.73
C SER A 205 0.29 -14.59 -14.66
N LEU A 206 1.40 -15.15 -15.16
CA LEU A 206 2.40 -14.40 -15.96
C LEU A 206 2.97 -13.18 -15.23
N GLY A 207 3.02 -13.25 -13.89
CA GLY A 207 3.59 -12.20 -13.04
C GLY A 207 2.75 -10.92 -13.00
N LYS A 208 1.43 -11.00 -13.20
CA LYS A 208 0.51 -9.85 -13.15
C LYS A 208 -0.94 -10.23 -12.88
N THR A 209 -1.75 -9.25 -12.50
CA THR A 209 -3.21 -9.35 -12.56
C THR A 209 -3.68 -9.67 -13.98
N GLN A 210 -4.78 -10.41 -14.06
CA GLN A 210 -5.38 -10.83 -15.33
C GLN A 210 -6.83 -10.33 -15.40
N PRO A 211 -7.40 -10.21 -16.62
CA PRO A 211 -8.80 -9.87 -16.77
C PRO A 211 -9.71 -10.76 -15.92
N VAL A 212 -10.68 -10.15 -15.26
CA VAL A 212 -11.60 -10.87 -14.35
C VAL A 212 -12.43 -11.90 -15.12
N GLY A 213 -12.84 -12.98 -14.45
CA GLY A 213 -13.77 -13.96 -15.00
C GLY A 213 -13.22 -14.86 -16.11
N GLN A 214 -11.89 -14.93 -16.30
CA GLN A 214 -11.25 -15.76 -17.33
C GLN A 214 -10.95 -17.19 -16.88
N LYS A 215 -11.15 -17.49 -15.58
CA LYS A 215 -11.02 -18.83 -15.01
C LYS A 215 -12.41 -19.41 -14.69
N SER A 216 -12.47 -20.68 -14.31
CA SER A 216 -13.73 -21.31 -13.94
C SER A 216 -14.30 -20.66 -12.67
N PRO A 217 -15.61 -20.39 -12.61
CA PRO A 217 -16.25 -19.94 -11.39
C PRO A 217 -16.37 -21.10 -10.39
N ASN A 218 -16.68 -20.78 -9.13
CA ASN A 218 -17.15 -21.79 -8.19
C ASN A 218 -18.61 -22.21 -8.48
N ARG A 219 -19.14 -23.14 -7.69
CA ARG A 219 -20.50 -23.70 -7.86
C ARG A 219 -21.62 -22.66 -7.83
N TRP A 220 -21.40 -21.49 -7.24
CA TRP A 220 -22.37 -20.40 -7.18
C TRP A 220 -22.16 -19.31 -8.24
N GLY A 221 -21.25 -19.55 -9.19
CA GLY A 221 -21.02 -18.62 -10.30
C GLY A 221 -20.13 -17.44 -9.96
N LEU A 222 -19.45 -17.44 -8.82
CA LEU A 222 -18.47 -16.42 -8.43
C LEU A 222 -17.11 -16.74 -9.03
N PHE A 223 -16.48 -15.73 -9.64
CA PHE A 223 -15.16 -15.87 -10.25
C PHE A 223 -14.07 -15.23 -9.39
N ASP A 224 -12.83 -15.65 -9.63
CA ASP A 224 -11.63 -15.10 -9.00
C ASP A 224 -11.75 -15.09 -7.46
N MET A 225 -12.41 -16.11 -6.89
CA MET A 225 -12.44 -16.32 -5.43
C MET A 225 -11.11 -16.91 -4.92
N HIS A 226 -10.29 -17.41 -5.84
CA HIS A 226 -8.93 -17.88 -5.61
C HIS A 226 -7.97 -17.12 -6.55
N GLY A 227 -6.97 -16.42 -6.02
CA GLY A 227 -5.96 -15.69 -6.78
C GLY A 227 -6.43 -14.38 -7.42
N ASN A 228 -5.69 -13.93 -8.44
CA ASN A 228 -5.77 -12.65 -9.15
C ASN A 228 -5.42 -11.45 -8.26
N VAL A 229 -6.27 -11.12 -7.27
CA VAL A 229 -6.01 -10.10 -6.24
C VAL A 229 -6.55 -10.56 -4.90
N TRP A 230 -5.84 -10.21 -3.83
CA TRP A 230 -6.41 -10.28 -2.49
C TRP A 230 -7.61 -9.35 -2.40
N GLN A 231 -8.61 -9.73 -1.60
CA GLN A 231 -9.87 -9.01 -1.52
C GLN A 231 -10.11 -8.52 -0.09
N TRP A 232 -10.26 -7.20 0.05
CA TRP A 232 -10.61 -6.57 1.32
C TRP A 232 -11.97 -7.06 1.83
N CYS A 233 -12.01 -7.43 3.11
CA CYS A 233 -13.23 -7.67 3.87
C CYS A 233 -13.46 -6.53 4.87
N ASN A 234 -14.69 -6.41 5.38
CA ASN A 234 -15.04 -5.40 6.37
C ASN A 234 -14.27 -5.56 7.69
N ASP A 235 -14.04 -6.80 8.11
CA ASP A 235 -13.61 -7.18 9.45
C ASP A 235 -12.23 -6.62 9.81
N TRP A 236 -12.10 -6.22 11.08
CA TRP A 236 -10.79 -6.10 11.71
C TRP A 236 -10.18 -7.50 11.89
N HIS A 237 -8.88 -7.65 11.67
CA HIS A 237 -8.21 -8.91 11.90
C HIS A 237 -7.90 -9.13 13.39
N SER A 238 -8.16 -10.34 13.88
CA SER A 238 -7.63 -10.86 15.14
C SER A 238 -7.31 -12.35 15.03
N ASP A 239 -6.14 -12.74 15.55
CA ASP A 239 -5.66 -14.13 15.55
C ASP A 239 -6.49 -15.03 16.49
N THR A 240 -7.23 -14.45 17.43
CA THR A 240 -8.04 -15.20 18.42
C THR A 240 -9.54 -15.12 18.16
N TYR A 241 -9.99 -14.36 17.16
CA TYR A 241 -11.41 -14.07 16.95
C TYR A 241 -12.25 -15.34 16.76
N TYR A 242 -11.74 -16.33 16.01
CA TYR A 242 -12.47 -17.58 15.73
C TYR A 242 -12.85 -18.35 17.01
N LYS A 243 -12.05 -18.25 18.09
CA LYS A 243 -12.31 -18.96 19.36
C LYS A 243 -13.53 -18.42 20.13
N GLY A 244 -13.92 -17.17 19.86
CA GLY A 244 -15.05 -16.49 20.51
C GLY A 244 -16.03 -15.86 19.52
N SER A 245 -15.96 -16.25 18.24
CA SER A 245 -16.77 -15.66 17.18
C SER A 245 -18.26 -15.92 17.43
N PRO A 246 -19.14 -14.92 17.27
CA PRO A 246 -20.58 -15.14 17.35
C PRO A 246 -21.04 -16.03 16.20
N LYS A 247 -22.02 -16.90 16.49
CA LYS A 247 -22.50 -17.89 15.52
C LYS A 247 -23.27 -17.31 14.34
N VAL A 248 -23.83 -16.12 14.44
CA VAL A 248 -24.73 -15.55 13.42
C VAL A 248 -24.21 -14.19 13.00
N ASN A 249 -23.97 -14.02 11.70
CA ASN A 249 -23.46 -12.80 11.07
C ASN A 249 -22.26 -12.19 11.83
N PRO A 250 -21.14 -12.90 12.01
CA PRO A 250 -19.96 -12.30 12.62
C PRO A 250 -19.42 -11.18 11.73
N HIS A 251 -19.08 -10.05 12.37
CA HIS A 251 -18.57 -8.84 11.71
C HIS A 251 -17.11 -8.52 12.08
N GLY A 252 -16.45 -9.46 12.78
CA GLY A 252 -15.12 -9.29 13.33
C GLY A 252 -15.13 -8.59 14.70
N PRO A 253 -13.95 -8.40 15.32
CA PRO A 253 -13.82 -7.61 16.53
C PRO A 253 -14.18 -6.15 16.25
N THR A 254 -14.68 -5.44 17.26
CA THR A 254 -15.15 -4.05 17.14
C THR A 254 -14.02 -3.06 16.85
N THR A 255 -12.78 -3.40 17.22
CA THR A 255 -11.58 -2.59 16.96
C THR A 255 -10.42 -3.49 16.50
N GLY A 256 -9.46 -2.91 15.80
CA GLY A 256 -8.27 -3.62 15.33
C GLY A 256 -7.25 -2.68 14.71
N LYS A 257 -6.09 -3.25 14.34
CA LYS A 257 -5.01 -2.51 13.66
C LYS A 257 -5.04 -2.69 12.15
N MET A 258 -5.38 -3.89 11.70
CA MET A 258 -5.33 -4.32 10.30
C MET A 258 -6.67 -4.91 9.89
N ARG A 259 -7.07 -4.72 8.65
CA ARG A 259 -8.31 -5.27 8.07
C ARG A 259 -7.99 -6.58 7.36
N VAL A 260 -9.00 -7.44 7.28
CA VAL A 260 -8.86 -8.77 6.68
C VAL A 260 -8.75 -8.70 5.15
N LEU A 261 -7.87 -9.54 4.60
CA LEU A 261 -7.71 -9.84 3.17
C LEU A 261 -7.90 -11.34 2.93
N ARG A 262 -8.60 -11.70 1.86
CA ARG A 262 -8.91 -13.10 1.51
C ARG A 262 -8.57 -13.45 0.05
N GLY A 263 -8.37 -14.75 -0.21
CA GLY A 263 -8.39 -15.34 -1.55
C GLY A 263 -7.04 -15.53 -2.27
N GLY A 264 -5.96 -14.91 -1.80
CA GLY A 264 -4.68 -14.92 -2.53
C GLY A 264 -4.68 -13.97 -3.72
N ALA A 265 -3.53 -13.83 -4.39
CA ALA A 265 -3.36 -12.94 -5.54
C ALA A 265 -2.50 -13.57 -6.64
N TRP A 266 -2.29 -12.83 -7.73
CA TRP A 266 -1.51 -13.25 -8.89
C TRP A 266 -0.08 -13.72 -8.54
N ASP A 267 0.50 -13.20 -7.46
CA ASP A 267 1.85 -13.51 -7.00
C ASP A 267 1.91 -14.56 -5.88
N SER A 268 0.76 -15.13 -5.52
CA SER A 268 0.61 -16.05 -4.39
C SER A 268 0.95 -17.49 -4.74
N THR A 269 1.24 -18.28 -3.70
CA THR A 269 1.36 -19.74 -3.76
C THR A 269 -0.01 -20.41 -3.60
N PRO A 270 -0.16 -21.69 -3.97
CA PRO A 270 -1.42 -22.43 -3.77
C PRO A 270 -1.93 -22.43 -2.33
N GLU A 271 -1.01 -22.42 -1.36
CA GLU A 271 -1.33 -22.36 0.07
C GLU A 271 -2.03 -21.06 0.47
N LYS A 272 -1.58 -19.92 -0.07
CA LYS A 272 -2.21 -18.61 0.16
C LYS A 272 -3.55 -18.44 -0.54
N CYS A 273 -3.88 -19.34 -1.48
CA CYS A 273 -5.15 -19.36 -2.20
C CYS A 273 -6.17 -20.34 -1.58
N ARG A 274 -5.86 -21.01 -0.47
CA ARG A 274 -6.84 -21.86 0.24
C ARG A 274 -8.07 -21.05 0.65
N VAL A 275 -9.22 -21.71 0.71
CA VAL A 275 -10.48 -21.05 1.07
C VAL A 275 -10.43 -20.44 2.48
N ALA A 276 -9.77 -21.13 3.43
CA ALA A 276 -9.64 -20.71 4.82
C ALA A 276 -8.45 -19.78 5.10
N TYR A 277 -7.58 -19.50 4.10
CA TYR A 277 -6.39 -18.69 4.34
C TYR A 277 -6.75 -17.24 4.66
N ARG A 278 -6.22 -16.74 5.79
CA ARG A 278 -6.43 -15.39 6.30
C ARG A 278 -5.20 -14.52 6.08
N ASN A 279 -5.37 -13.35 5.47
CA ASN A 279 -4.32 -12.34 5.45
C ASN A 279 -4.83 -11.02 6.05
N LYS A 280 -3.94 -10.08 6.32
CA LYS A 280 -4.25 -8.82 6.97
C LYS A 280 -3.31 -7.72 6.51
N GLU A 281 -3.83 -6.50 6.46
CA GLU A 281 -3.05 -5.32 6.12
C GLU A 281 -3.67 -4.06 6.75
N PHE A 282 -2.86 -3.03 6.98
CA PHE A 282 -3.31 -1.75 7.50
C PHE A 282 -4.37 -1.09 6.59
N PRO A 283 -5.41 -0.47 7.17
CA PRO A 283 -6.54 0.07 6.40
C PRO A 283 -6.20 1.30 5.55
N ALA A 284 -5.12 2.01 5.89
CA ALA A 284 -4.60 3.14 5.13
C ALA A 284 -3.06 3.21 5.21
N PHE A 285 -2.40 3.60 4.10
CA PHE A 285 -0.94 3.70 4.05
C PHE A 285 -0.41 4.88 4.87
N THR A 286 0.74 4.67 5.51
CA THR A 286 1.60 5.74 6.04
C THR A 286 2.66 6.18 5.02
N ASP A 287 2.91 5.40 3.96
CA ASP A 287 3.87 5.73 2.89
C ASP A 287 3.40 5.24 1.49
N ALA A 288 3.32 6.17 0.52
CA ALA A 288 2.90 5.95 -0.86
C ALA A 288 3.83 4.99 -1.64
N CYS A 289 5.06 4.77 -1.18
CA CYS A 289 6.01 3.85 -1.82
C CYS A 289 5.62 2.36 -1.70
N PHE A 290 4.70 1.99 -0.79
CA PHE A 290 4.41 0.58 -0.43
C PHE A 290 3.03 0.07 -0.86
N GLY A 291 2.30 0.81 -1.72
CA GLY A 291 1.05 0.34 -2.30
C GLY A 291 1.18 -1.01 -3.02
N ALA A 292 0.64 -2.09 -2.43
CA ALA A 292 0.68 -3.44 -2.99
C ALA A 292 -0.17 -3.54 -4.27
N ASP A 293 0.46 -3.99 -5.36
CA ASP A 293 -0.16 -4.19 -6.67
C ASP A 293 -0.95 -5.52 -6.77
N SER A 294 -1.41 -6.00 -5.63
CA SER A 294 -2.12 -7.26 -5.47
C SER A 294 -3.38 -7.13 -4.61
N TYR A 295 -3.73 -5.93 -4.11
CA TYR A 295 -4.89 -5.70 -3.23
C TYR A 295 -6.03 -4.99 -3.96
N GLY A 296 -7.14 -5.72 -4.14
CA GLY A 296 -8.41 -5.26 -4.69
C GLY A 296 -9.55 -5.58 -3.73
N PHE A 297 -10.79 -5.60 -4.26
CA PHE A 297 -11.97 -5.90 -3.46
C PHE A 297 -13.17 -6.26 -4.34
N ARG A 298 -14.25 -6.70 -3.70
CA ARG A 298 -15.58 -6.88 -4.29
C ARG A 298 -16.65 -6.34 -3.35
N ARG A 299 -17.80 -5.90 -3.87
CA ARG A 299 -18.91 -5.36 -3.06
C ARG A 299 -19.83 -6.47 -2.58
N ALA A 300 -20.45 -6.24 -1.44
CA ALA A 300 -21.62 -6.94 -0.92
C ALA A 300 -22.77 -5.96 -0.66
N LYS A 301 -23.99 -6.49 -0.56
CA LYS A 301 -25.21 -5.75 -0.22
C LYS A 301 -26.20 -6.70 0.46
N ASN A 302 -26.94 -6.26 1.46
CA ASN A 302 -27.95 -7.12 2.11
C ASN A 302 -29.09 -7.50 1.15
N ALA A 303 -29.63 -8.72 1.26
CA ALA A 303 -30.74 -9.17 0.40
C ALA A 303 -32.11 -8.61 0.80
N THR A 304 -32.27 -8.23 2.08
CA THR A 304 -33.49 -7.59 2.58
C THR A 304 -33.06 -6.48 3.55
N PRO A 305 -33.48 -5.21 3.34
CA PRO A 305 -33.21 -4.18 4.31
C PRO A 305 -33.98 -4.50 5.59
N SER A 306 -33.28 -4.56 6.73
CA SER A 306 -33.95 -4.54 8.03
C SER A 306 -34.71 -3.23 8.12
N ARG A 307 -36.04 -3.30 8.19
CA ARG A 307 -36.91 -2.12 8.25
C ARG A 307 -36.40 -1.20 9.38
N ALA A 308 -36.09 0.05 9.04
CA ALA A 308 -35.53 1.03 9.94
C ALA A 308 -36.32 1.12 11.25
N VAL A 309 -35.65 0.83 12.37
CA VAL A 309 -36.10 1.32 13.67
C VAL A 309 -35.61 2.75 13.76
N SER A 310 -36.57 3.66 13.89
CA SER A 310 -36.41 5.09 14.05
C SER A 310 -35.24 5.48 14.95
N ALA A 311 -34.48 6.48 14.49
CA ALA A 311 -33.49 7.23 15.24
C ALA A 311 -33.80 7.34 16.75
N ALA A 312 -32.98 6.66 17.55
CA ALA A 312 -32.80 6.97 18.96
C ALA A 312 -31.50 7.76 19.09
N ASN A 313 -31.60 8.94 19.71
CA ASN A 313 -30.51 9.87 20.00
C ASN A 313 -29.24 9.17 20.53
N PRO A 314 -28.04 9.54 20.05
CA PRO A 314 -26.78 9.16 20.68
C PRO A 314 -26.48 10.13 21.83
N ALA A 315 -27.14 9.93 22.96
CA ALA A 315 -26.69 10.48 24.24
C ALA A 315 -26.76 9.35 25.27
N ASP A 316 -25.70 9.25 26.07
CA ASP A 316 -25.56 8.39 27.25
C ASP A 316 -25.23 6.92 27.04
N LYS A 317 -24.08 6.64 26.39
CA LYS A 317 -23.17 5.58 26.88
C LYS A 317 -21.73 6.05 26.77
N LYS A 318 -21.14 6.46 27.90
CA LYS A 318 -19.69 6.61 28.01
C LYS A 318 -19.06 5.23 27.75
N PRO A 319 -18.08 5.10 26.83
CA PRO A 319 -17.39 3.84 26.63
C PRO A 319 -16.63 3.50 27.92
N VAL A 320 -16.79 2.26 28.38
CA VAL A 320 -15.87 1.67 29.35
C VAL A 320 -14.56 1.45 28.59
N VAL A 321 -13.58 2.32 28.85
CA VAL A 321 -12.22 2.18 28.33
C VAL A 321 -11.59 0.98 29.03
N GLU A 322 -11.62 -0.19 28.39
CA GLU A 322 -10.68 -1.25 28.76
C GLU A 322 -9.27 -0.70 28.54
N LYS A 323 -8.50 -0.65 29.63
CA LYS A 323 -7.10 -0.21 29.61
C LYS A 323 -6.31 -1.21 28.76
N LYS A 324 -5.92 -0.78 27.56
CA LYS A 324 -4.99 -1.51 26.69
C LYS A 324 -3.74 -1.88 27.50
N PRO A 325 -3.22 -3.12 27.42
CA PRO A 325 -1.95 -3.44 28.06
C PRO A 325 -0.86 -2.50 27.53
N ASP A 326 -0.01 -2.01 28.44
CA ASP A 326 1.06 -1.08 28.09
C ASP A 326 1.91 -1.67 26.95
N PRO A 327 2.26 -0.87 25.92
CA PRO A 327 3.10 -1.36 24.84
C PRO A 327 4.43 -1.90 25.41
N PRO A 328 5.00 -2.96 24.82
CA PRO A 328 6.27 -3.51 25.27
C PRO A 328 7.32 -2.39 25.28
N LYS A 329 7.91 -2.15 26.44
CA LYS A 329 8.96 -1.13 26.60
C LYS A 329 10.21 -1.64 25.91
N LEU A 330 10.65 -0.94 24.87
CA LEU A 330 11.95 -1.20 24.26
C LEU A 330 13.06 -0.97 25.30
N PRO A 331 14.15 -1.76 25.25
CA PRO A 331 15.24 -1.63 26.20
C PRO A 331 15.84 -0.22 26.13
N PRO A 332 16.29 0.33 27.28
CA PRO A 332 16.94 1.63 27.31
C PRO A 332 18.18 1.63 26.40
N THR A 333 18.37 2.76 25.73
CA THR A 333 19.50 3.00 24.83
C THR A 333 20.76 3.39 25.61
N SER A 334 21.95 3.06 25.10
CA SER A 334 23.24 3.31 25.77
C SER A 334 23.85 4.70 25.53
N GLY A 335 23.27 5.52 24.64
CA GLY A 335 23.92 6.75 24.17
C GLY A 335 24.23 7.80 25.24
N LYS A 336 25.35 8.52 25.05
CA LYS A 336 25.89 9.57 25.92
C LYS A 336 25.30 10.98 25.68
N VAL A 337 24.14 11.09 25.02
CA VAL A 337 23.52 12.41 24.77
C VAL A 337 22.82 12.88 26.03
N ASP A 338 23.27 14.01 26.59
CA ASP A 338 22.58 14.66 27.71
C ASP A 338 21.32 15.37 27.19
N LEU A 339 20.18 14.71 27.33
CA LEU A 339 18.88 15.20 26.89
C LEU A 339 18.49 16.54 27.55
N ALA A 340 19.03 16.88 28.72
CA ALA A 340 18.73 18.15 29.38
C ALA A 340 19.37 19.35 28.67
N THR A 341 20.40 19.13 27.85
CA THR A 341 21.10 20.17 27.09
C THR A 341 20.46 20.46 25.73
N LEU A 342 19.58 19.58 25.26
CA LEU A 342 18.92 19.72 23.97
C LEU A 342 17.90 20.87 24.02
N LYS A 343 17.95 21.73 23.01
CA LYS A 343 17.06 22.88 22.86
C LYS A 343 16.07 22.67 21.73
N GLY A 344 14.97 23.40 21.77
CA GLY A 344 14.01 23.45 20.67
C GLY A 344 12.83 22.51 20.85
N THR A 345 12.03 22.44 19.80
CA THR A 345 10.75 21.75 19.79
C THR A 345 10.71 20.69 18.71
N ILE A 346 10.16 19.54 19.06
CA ILE A 346 9.90 18.44 18.13
C ILE A 346 8.40 18.40 17.86
N VAL A 347 8.03 18.19 16.61
CA VAL A 347 6.68 17.79 16.21
C VAL A 347 6.74 16.38 15.63
N PHE A 348 5.74 15.54 15.92
CA PHE A 348 5.74 14.13 15.54
C PHE A 348 4.31 13.56 15.47
N SER A 349 4.19 12.38 14.87
CA SER A 349 2.94 11.62 14.80
C SER A 349 2.89 10.59 15.92
N SER A 350 1.76 10.44 16.61
CA SER A 350 1.61 9.40 17.65
C SER A 350 0.18 8.87 17.76
N ASP A 351 0.05 7.56 17.96
CA ASP A 351 -1.22 6.86 18.21
C ASP A 351 -1.59 6.74 19.70
N ARG A 352 -0.84 7.40 20.60
CA ARG A 352 -1.04 7.28 22.05
C ARG A 352 -2.44 7.70 22.53
N SER A 353 -3.18 8.46 21.73
CA SER A 353 -4.59 8.82 21.96
C SER A 353 -5.62 7.91 21.27
N GLY A 354 -5.20 6.75 20.76
CA GLY A 354 -6.06 5.74 20.11
C GLY A 354 -6.06 5.77 18.57
N SER A 355 -5.65 6.88 17.96
CA SER A 355 -5.41 7.01 16.51
C SER A 355 -4.24 7.96 16.27
N MET A 356 -3.63 7.90 15.08
CA MET A 356 -2.54 8.81 14.71
C MET A 356 -2.99 10.27 14.76
N LYS A 357 -2.26 11.06 15.54
CA LYS A 357 -2.44 12.49 15.73
C LYS A 357 -1.10 13.20 15.71
N ILE A 358 -1.14 14.52 15.53
CA ILE A 358 0.06 15.35 15.61
C ILE A 358 0.28 15.75 17.06
N TRP A 359 1.51 15.57 17.54
CA TRP A 359 1.98 15.90 18.88
C TRP A 359 3.22 16.77 18.80
N THR A 360 3.48 17.52 19.86
CA THR A 360 4.70 18.29 20.03
C THR A 360 5.32 18.05 21.40
N MET A 361 6.62 18.22 21.54
CA MET A 361 7.35 18.12 22.80
C MET A 361 8.64 18.96 22.77
N HIS A 362 9.22 19.22 23.93
CA HIS A 362 10.57 19.78 24.03
C HIS A 362 11.60 18.75 23.54
N ALA A 363 12.72 19.21 22.97
CA ALA A 363 13.77 18.34 22.43
C ALA A 363 14.32 17.29 23.42
N SER A 364 14.26 17.60 24.73
CA SER A 364 14.59 16.66 25.81
C SER A 364 13.62 15.46 25.96
N GLY A 365 12.53 15.41 25.20
CA GLY A 365 11.45 14.41 25.33
C GLY A 365 10.36 14.76 26.36
N LYS A 366 10.42 15.96 26.96
CA LYS A 366 9.48 16.42 28.00
C LYS A 366 8.31 17.21 27.41
N ASN A 367 7.23 17.33 28.17
CA ASN A 367 6.07 18.18 27.87
C ASN A 367 5.36 17.82 26.56
N ALA A 368 5.15 16.52 26.31
CA ALA A 368 4.41 16.08 25.14
C ALA A 368 2.95 16.55 25.17
N LYS A 369 2.49 17.22 24.11
CA LYS A 369 1.15 17.80 23.96
C LYS A 369 0.56 17.42 22.59
N GLN A 370 -0.69 16.98 22.58
CA GLN A 370 -1.44 16.72 21.35
C GLN A 370 -1.89 18.05 20.71
N LEU A 371 -1.67 18.20 19.40
CA LEU A 371 -2.05 19.37 18.61
C LEU A 371 -3.37 19.15 17.85
N THR A 372 -3.55 17.98 17.23
CA THR A 372 -4.77 17.70 16.43
C THR A 372 -5.78 16.83 17.18
N LYS A 373 -7.08 17.06 16.94
CA LYS A 373 -8.20 16.30 17.55
C LYS A 373 -9.23 15.81 16.53
N SER A 374 -8.91 15.90 15.25
CA SER A 374 -9.73 15.46 14.12
C SER A 374 -10.05 13.97 14.17
N ALA A 375 -11.18 13.56 13.59
CA ALA A 375 -11.56 12.16 13.49
C ALA A 375 -10.57 11.32 12.66
N GLY A 376 -10.09 11.87 11.52
CA GLY A 376 -9.11 11.21 10.66
C GLY A 376 -7.71 11.07 11.27
N ALA A 377 -6.94 10.10 10.80
CA ALA A 377 -5.52 9.97 11.12
C ALA A 377 -4.77 11.20 10.58
N ASP A 378 -4.00 11.85 11.46
CA ASP A 378 -3.11 12.96 11.10
C ASP A 378 -1.66 12.49 11.30
N ALA A 379 -0.82 12.69 10.28
CA ALA A 379 0.57 12.25 10.25
C ALA A 379 1.47 13.20 9.46
N ASP A 380 2.78 12.91 9.44
CA ASP A 380 3.80 13.63 8.67
C ASP A 380 3.85 15.14 8.92
N PRO A 381 4.06 15.58 10.19
CA PRO A 381 4.15 16.99 10.49
C PRO A 381 5.50 17.59 10.09
N ARG A 382 5.48 18.81 9.56
CA ARG A 382 6.67 19.61 9.22
C ARG A 382 6.53 21.05 9.68
N PHE A 383 7.51 21.56 10.42
CA PHE A 383 7.58 22.98 10.76
C PHE A 383 7.82 23.82 9.50
N SER A 384 7.20 24.99 9.44
CA SER A 384 7.60 26.02 8.48
C SER A 384 9.01 26.54 8.79
N PRO A 385 9.73 27.11 7.82
CA PRO A 385 11.10 27.61 8.04
C PRO A 385 11.23 28.68 9.12
N ASP A 386 10.16 29.44 9.37
CA ASP A 386 10.07 30.44 10.44
C ASP A 386 9.63 29.84 11.79
N GLY A 387 9.35 28.54 11.83
CA GLY A 387 8.89 27.82 13.02
C GLY A 387 7.49 28.20 13.51
N LYS A 388 6.71 28.99 12.77
CA LYS A 388 5.40 29.50 13.26
C LYS A 388 4.22 28.61 12.92
N ARG A 389 4.35 27.75 11.91
CA ARG A 389 3.28 26.90 11.38
C ARG A 389 3.74 25.46 11.24
N ILE A 390 2.77 24.56 11.18
CA ILE A 390 2.98 23.12 10.98
C ILE A 390 2.13 22.68 9.79
N LEU A 391 2.78 22.14 8.77
CA LEU A 391 2.17 21.39 7.69
C LEU A 391 1.97 19.95 8.14
N TYR A 392 0.87 19.29 7.80
CA TYR A 392 0.65 17.88 8.12
C TYR A 392 -0.29 17.23 7.11
N THR A 393 -0.21 15.91 6.99
CA THR A 393 -1.12 15.10 6.16
C THR A 393 -2.27 14.58 7.01
N THR A 394 -3.49 14.60 6.50
CA THR A 394 -4.67 14.05 7.17
C THR A 394 -5.51 13.22 6.20
N LEU A 395 -6.19 12.22 6.75
CA LEU A 395 -7.16 11.39 6.02
C LEU A 395 -8.62 11.76 6.35
N ARG A 396 -8.85 12.90 7.01
CA ARG A 396 -10.20 13.31 7.44
C ARG A 396 -11.19 13.48 6.28
N GLY A 397 -10.72 13.90 5.10
CA GLY A 397 -11.55 14.08 3.90
C GLY A 397 -11.76 12.80 3.08
N GLY A 398 -11.21 11.67 3.53
CA GLY A 398 -11.32 10.43 2.78
C GLY A 398 -10.28 10.25 1.65
N PHE A 399 -9.30 11.11 1.57
CA PHE A 399 -8.11 10.93 0.75
C PHE A 399 -6.99 11.70 1.46
N PRO A 400 -5.72 11.45 1.12
CA PRO A 400 -4.64 12.26 1.66
C PRO A 400 -4.87 13.73 1.32
N GLU A 401 -4.90 14.55 2.35
CA GLU A 401 -4.97 16.00 2.25
C GLU A 401 -3.84 16.63 3.05
N ILE A 402 -3.27 17.71 2.52
CA ILE A 402 -2.28 18.51 3.20
C ILE A 402 -2.98 19.68 3.86
N TRP A 403 -2.79 19.79 5.16
CA TRP A 403 -3.35 20.83 6.00
C TRP A 403 -2.25 21.62 6.68
N LEU A 404 -2.58 22.86 7.05
CA LEU A 404 -1.69 23.79 7.73
C LEU A 404 -2.37 24.23 9.03
N MET A 405 -1.62 24.31 10.11
CA MET A 405 -2.05 24.87 11.38
C MET A 405 -0.96 25.79 11.96
N ASN A 406 -1.33 26.62 12.93
CA ASN A 406 -0.36 27.33 13.76
C ASN A 406 0.42 26.34 14.62
N ARG A 407 1.63 26.71 15.07
CA ARG A 407 2.51 25.84 15.89
C ARG A 407 1.84 25.31 17.17
N ASP A 408 0.88 26.05 17.72
CA ASP A 408 0.12 25.67 18.91
C ASP A 408 -1.06 24.71 18.64
N GLY A 409 -1.31 24.39 17.37
CA GLY A 409 -2.40 23.55 16.88
C GLY A 409 -3.67 24.32 16.47
N SER A 410 -3.69 25.64 16.59
CA SER A 410 -4.84 26.47 16.22
C SER A 410 -4.95 26.70 14.70
N GLU A 411 -6.13 27.15 14.27
CA GLU A 411 -6.44 27.55 12.89
C GLU A 411 -6.09 26.51 11.80
N PRO A 412 -6.49 25.23 11.94
CA PRO A 412 -6.25 24.24 10.90
C PRO A 412 -7.01 24.61 9.62
N LYS A 413 -6.31 24.62 8.48
CA LYS A 413 -6.88 24.87 7.15
C LYS A 413 -6.35 23.90 6.09
N LEU A 414 -7.21 23.51 5.17
CA LEU A 414 -6.83 22.73 3.99
C LEU A 414 -5.93 23.57 3.07
N VAL A 415 -4.85 22.97 2.60
CA VAL A 415 -3.93 23.58 1.62
C VAL A 415 -4.16 23.00 0.23
N THR A 416 -4.15 21.66 0.12
CA THR A 416 -4.35 20.94 -1.15
C THR A 416 -4.60 19.45 -0.90
N LYS A 417 -4.98 18.70 -1.94
CA LYS A 417 -4.99 17.23 -1.93
C LYS A 417 -3.57 16.70 -2.11
N GLY A 418 -3.27 15.58 -1.47
CA GLY A 418 -1.95 14.95 -1.51
C GLY A 418 -1.40 14.65 -0.12
N SER A 419 -0.14 14.27 -0.07
CA SER A 419 0.57 13.87 1.15
C SER A 419 2.04 14.25 1.10
N GLN A 420 2.77 14.02 2.20
CA GLN A 420 4.23 14.05 2.21
C GLN A 420 4.79 15.43 1.81
N GLY A 421 4.22 16.48 2.41
CA GLY A 421 4.54 17.87 2.08
C GLY A 421 5.81 18.36 2.77
N SER A 422 6.63 19.13 2.07
CA SER A 422 7.83 19.79 2.60
C SER A 422 7.88 21.26 2.19
N TRP A 423 8.43 22.11 3.04
CA TRP A 423 8.48 23.55 2.83
C TRP A 423 9.63 23.95 1.90
N ALA A 424 9.37 24.94 1.04
CA ALA A 424 10.44 25.72 0.45
C ALA A 424 11.12 26.58 1.54
N PRO A 425 12.43 26.87 1.45
CA PRO A 425 13.16 27.63 2.46
C PRO A 425 12.60 29.04 2.70
N ASP A 426 11.95 29.63 1.69
CA ASP A 426 11.32 30.95 1.78
C ASP A 426 9.97 30.94 2.51
N GLY A 427 9.42 29.76 2.86
CA GLY A 427 8.13 29.60 3.51
C GLY A 427 6.91 29.98 2.65
N LYS A 428 7.09 30.24 1.35
CA LYS A 428 6.03 30.68 0.42
C LYS A 428 5.45 29.55 -0.41
N SER A 429 6.18 28.44 -0.55
CA SER A 429 5.77 27.29 -1.34
C SER A 429 5.97 25.98 -0.58
N ILE A 430 5.27 24.95 -1.02
CA ILE A 430 5.49 23.57 -0.58
C ILE A 430 5.71 22.66 -1.78
N VAL A 431 6.47 21.59 -1.58
CA VAL A 431 6.59 20.46 -2.49
C VAL A 431 5.87 19.28 -1.86
N PHE A 432 5.13 18.52 -2.64
CA PHE A 432 4.28 17.46 -2.12
C PHE A 432 3.98 16.41 -3.19
N ILE A 433 3.43 15.28 -2.74
CA ILE A 433 3.01 14.19 -3.62
C ILE A 433 1.50 14.20 -3.76
N ASN A 434 1.02 14.15 -4.99
CA ASN A 434 -0.38 13.88 -5.31
C ASN A 434 -0.43 12.94 -6.52
N ASP A 435 -1.29 11.92 -6.50
CA ASP A 435 -1.40 10.91 -7.55
C ASP A 435 -0.04 10.32 -8.02
N ASN A 436 0.85 10.02 -7.07
CA ASN A 436 2.22 9.52 -7.30
C ASN A 436 3.14 10.45 -8.11
N GLN A 437 2.77 11.73 -8.21
CA GLN A 437 3.53 12.78 -8.87
C GLN A 437 3.95 13.87 -7.88
N THR A 438 5.11 14.48 -8.12
CA THR A 438 5.64 15.54 -7.28
C THR A 438 5.25 16.91 -7.83
N PHE A 439 4.52 17.67 -7.02
CA PHE A 439 4.05 19.02 -7.33
C PHE A 439 4.71 20.04 -6.41
N VAL A 440 4.83 21.27 -6.91
CA VAL A 440 5.07 22.46 -6.10
C VAL A 440 3.84 23.33 -6.12
N ARG A 441 3.41 23.78 -4.94
CA ARG A 441 2.30 24.71 -4.74
C ARG A 441 2.80 26.00 -4.13
N GLU A 442 2.47 27.12 -4.77
CA GLU A 442 2.62 28.45 -4.16
C GLU A 442 1.44 28.69 -3.21
N LEU A 443 1.72 29.01 -1.95
CA LEU A 443 0.68 29.09 -0.91
C LEU A 443 -0.22 30.32 -1.05
N ALA A 444 0.30 31.43 -1.57
CA ALA A 444 -0.44 32.68 -1.70
C ALA A 444 -1.49 32.61 -2.83
N THR A 445 -1.13 32.00 -3.96
CA THR A 445 -1.98 31.94 -5.15
C THR A 445 -2.73 30.62 -5.26
N GLY A 446 -2.27 29.57 -4.58
CA GLY A 446 -2.75 28.21 -4.75
C GLY A 446 -2.37 27.58 -6.09
N LYS A 447 -1.46 28.19 -6.85
CA LYS A 447 -1.01 27.67 -8.14
C LYS A 447 -0.11 26.45 -7.93
N GLU A 448 -0.43 25.38 -8.64
CA GLU A 448 0.33 24.13 -8.63
C GLU A 448 1.02 23.89 -9.96
N ARG A 449 2.20 23.28 -9.90
CA ARG A 449 2.91 22.81 -11.08
C ARG A 449 3.64 21.50 -10.79
N LEU A 450 3.66 20.64 -11.80
CA LEU A 450 4.45 19.42 -11.77
C LEU A 450 5.95 19.75 -11.82
N VAL A 451 6.75 19.06 -11.01
CA VAL A 451 8.22 19.26 -10.96
C VAL A 451 8.98 18.17 -11.69
N ILE A 452 8.42 16.95 -11.75
CA ILE A 452 9.07 15.78 -12.36
C ILE A 452 8.40 15.39 -13.68
N PRO A 453 9.10 14.74 -14.62
CA PRO A 453 8.46 14.16 -15.80
C PRO A 453 7.33 13.19 -15.39
N LYS A 454 6.20 13.19 -16.13
CA LYS A 454 5.06 12.29 -15.84
C LYS A 454 5.43 10.80 -15.84
N THR A 455 6.53 10.44 -16.51
CA THR A 455 7.07 9.08 -16.59
C THR A 455 7.75 8.62 -15.29
N TRP A 456 8.08 9.56 -14.38
CA TRP A 456 8.71 9.26 -13.10
C TRP A 456 7.64 9.01 -12.03
N GLU A 457 6.97 7.86 -12.13
CA GLU A 457 5.97 7.46 -11.12
C GLU A 457 6.64 7.09 -9.79
N ARG A 458 5.96 7.38 -8.68
CA ARG A 458 6.32 6.97 -7.31
C ARG A 458 7.62 7.60 -6.81
N CYS A 459 7.55 8.91 -6.57
CA CYS A 459 8.55 9.58 -5.77
C CYS A 459 8.19 9.47 -4.27
N GLY A 460 9.16 9.16 -3.40
CA GLY A 460 9.02 9.29 -1.94
C GLY A 460 9.11 10.76 -1.49
N VAL A 461 9.00 11.03 -0.19
CA VAL A 461 8.92 12.40 0.39
C VAL A 461 9.96 13.35 -0.24
N PRO A 462 9.52 14.37 -1.01
CA PRO A 462 10.42 15.33 -1.62
C PRO A 462 10.94 16.34 -0.59
N SER A 463 12.17 16.83 -0.78
CA SER A 463 12.77 17.85 0.09
C SER A 463 13.47 18.95 -0.71
N PHE A 464 13.25 20.20 -0.34
CA PHE A 464 13.90 21.36 -0.96
C PHE A 464 15.35 21.50 -0.53
N SER A 465 16.21 21.92 -1.46
CA SER A 465 17.52 22.43 -1.12
C SER A 465 17.41 23.73 -0.31
N PRO A 466 18.36 24.04 0.59
CA PRO A 466 18.32 25.26 1.40
C PRO A 466 18.30 26.57 0.59
N ASP A 467 18.81 26.54 -0.64
CA ASP A 467 18.76 27.69 -1.57
C ASP A 467 17.45 27.77 -2.40
N GLY A 468 16.56 26.79 -2.25
CA GLY A 468 15.27 26.71 -2.95
C GLY A 468 15.35 26.39 -4.44
N LYS A 469 16.55 26.10 -4.98
CA LYS A 469 16.74 25.88 -6.42
C LYS A 469 16.52 24.44 -6.85
N ARG A 470 16.68 23.48 -5.94
CA ARG A 470 16.58 22.05 -6.22
C ARG A 470 15.62 21.35 -5.27
N VAL A 471 15.13 20.19 -5.71
CA VAL A 471 14.38 19.25 -4.89
C VAL A 471 15.08 17.90 -4.95
N ALA A 472 15.29 17.28 -3.80
CA ALA A 472 15.70 15.88 -3.71
C ALA A 472 14.45 15.00 -3.67
N VAL A 473 14.44 13.94 -4.48
CA VAL A 473 13.35 12.96 -4.53
C VAL A 473 13.94 11.55 -4.58
N ALA A 474 13.32 10.60 -3.90
CA ALA A 474 13.60 9.19 -4.08
C ALA A 474 12.66 8.63 -5.16
N SER A 475 13.13 7.94 -6.19
CA SER A 475 12.29 7.42 -7.29
C SER A 475 12.70 6.02 -7.73
N ARG A 476 11.73 5.21 -8.16
CA ARG A 476 11.90 3.82 -8.68
C ARG A 476 11.86 3.71 -10.21
N HIS A 477 11.83 4.81 -10.94
CA HIS A 477 11.58 4.75 -12.39
C HIS A 477 12.68 3.99 -13.18
N LEU A 478 13.85 3.75 -12.60
CA LEU A 478 14.94 2.93 -13.17
C LEU A 478 14.98 1.48 -12.63
N GLY A 479 13.95 1.02 -11.92
CA GLY A 479 13.89 -0.32 -11.32
C GLY A 479 14.02 -0.27 -9.80
N ASP A 480 15.19 0.12 -9.30
CA ASP A 480 15.47 0.27 -7.87
C ASP A 480 15.23 1.71 -7.39
N ILE A 481 14.99 1.90 -6.08
CA ILE A 481 14.88 3.25 -5.53
C ILE A 481 16.27 3.91 -5.57
N ARG A 482 16.33 5.10 -6.15
CA ARG A 482 17.51 5.96 -6.13
C ARG A 482 17.11 7.39 -5.78
N ILE A 483 18.08 8.18 -5.33
CA ILE A 483 17.87 9.59 -5.02
C ILE A 483 18.31 10.44 -6.20
N PHE A 484 17.45 11.40 -6.54
CA PHE A 484 17.67 12.33 -7.63
C PHE A 484 17.53 13.76 -7.11
N LEU A 485 18.43 14.64 -7.56
CA LEU A 485 18.35 16.08 -7.33
C LEU A 485 17.86 16.73 -8.62
N LEU A 486 16.74 17.44 -8.56
CA LEU A 486 16.12 18.08 -9.72
C LEU A 486 16.12 19.59 -9.57
N GLY A 487 16.47 20.31 -10.63
CA GLY A 487 16.27 21.75 -10.74
C GLY A 487 14.78 22.10 -10.75
N ILE A 488 14.33 22.99 -9.88
CA ILE A 488 12.89 23.27 -9.73
C ILE A 488 12.30 23.99 -10.95
N ASN A 489 13.12 24.67 -11.75
CA ASN A 489 12.71 25.39 -12.96
C ASN A 489 13.07 24.63 -14.24
N ASP A 490 13.65 23.45 -14.10
CA ASP A 490 14.12 22.68 -15.23
C ASP A 490 12.95 21.92 -15.87
N LYS A 491 12.67 22.27 -17.13
CA LYS A 491 11.65 21.59 -17.91
C LYS A 491 12.28 20.34 -18.51
N GLU A 492 11.66 19.18 -18.27
CA GLU A 492 12.05 17.86 -18.80
C GLU A 492 13.21 17.15 -18.07
N GLY A 493 13.71 17.67 -16.95
CA GLY A 493 14.67 16.96 -16.10
C GLY A 493 16.11 16.91 -16.64
N LYS A 494 16.53 17.92 -17.41
CA LYS A 494 17.90 18.07 -17.95
C LYS A 494 18.97 18.34 -16.88
N GLU A 495 18.61 18.94 -15.75
CA GLU A 495 19.47 19.23 -14.60
C GLU A 495 19.33 18.17 -13.49
N THR A 496 18.99 16.93 -13.87
CA THR A 496 18.82 15.85 -12.90
C THR A 496 20.15 15.20 -12.55
N VAL A 497 20.51 15.21 -11.27
CA VAL A 497 21.68 14.47 -10.74
C VAL A 497 21.17 13.23 -10.02
N GLN A 498 21.56 12.04 -10.48
CA GLN A 498 21.36 10.81 -9.74
C GLN A 498 22.51 10.64 -8.74
N LEU A 499 22.20 10.41 -7.47
CA LEU A 499 23.20 10.09 -6.45
C LEU A 499 23.52 8.60 -6.46
N GLU A 500 24.78 8.22 -6.20
CA GLU A 500 25.15 6.82 -5.99
C GLU A 500 24.75 6.45 -4.56
N THR A 501 23.60 5.78 -4.46
CA THR A 501 23.04 5.37 -3.18
C THR A 501 22.77 3.88 -3.25
N GLU A 502 23.65 3.09 -2.63
CA GLU A 502 23.39 1.66 -2.49
C GLU A 502 22.16 1.47 -1.59
N GLU A 503 21.24 0.62 -2.06
CA GLU A 503 20.06 0.21 -1.29
C GLU A 503 19.19 1.36 -0.74
N ALA A 504 19.22 2.54 -1.36
CA ALA A 504 18.39 3.66 -0.94
C ALA A 504 16.91 3.29 -0.91
N CYS A 505 16.19 3.94 0.00
CA CYS A 505 14.76 3.87 0.15
C CYS A 505 14.18 5.29 0.10
N CYS A 506 13.27 5.64 1.01
CA CYS A 506 12.50 6.87 0.97
C CYS A 506 13.10 7.99 1.84
N THR A 507 12.59 9.21 1.64
CA THR A 507 12.81 10.41 2.49
C THR A 507 14.19 11.10 2.41
N PRO A 508 14.66 11.51 1.22
CA PRO A 508 15.86 12.34 1.13
C PRO A 508 15.68 13.68 1.86
N VAL A 509 16.67 14.10 2.65
CA VAL A 509 16.64 15.38 3.38
C VAL A 509 17.96 16.11 3.18
N TRP A 510 17.88 17.37 2.77
CA TRP A 510 19.06 18.20 2.61
C TRP A 510 19.67 18.57 3.95
N SER A 511 21.00 18.57 4.02
CA SER A 511 21.73 19.27 5.05
C SER A 511 21.50 20.78 4.95
N MET A 512 21.56 21.46 6.10
CA MET A 512 21.33 22.91 6.16
C MET A 512 22.31 23.72 5.30
N ASP A 513 23.54 23.22 5.10
CA ASP A 513 24.55 23.83 4.25
C ASP A 513 24.41 23.47 2.75
N GLY A 514 23.47 22.60 2.41
CA GLY A 514 23.16 22.18 1.04
C GLY A 514 24.19 21.26 0.40
N LYS A 515 25.12 20.69 1.17
CA LYS A 515 26.22 19.85 0.66
C LYS A 515 25.97 18.35 0.74
N LYS A 516 25.02 17.92 1.57
CA LYS A 516 24.75 16.50 1.83
C LYS A 516 23.26 16.18 1.83
N ILE A 517 22.95 14.90 1.65
CA ILE A 517 21.60 14.34 1.71
C ILE A 517 21.57 13.20 2.74
N LEU A 518 20.72 13.31 3.75
CA LEU A 518 20.32 12.16 4.55
C LEU A 518 19.37 11.31 3.75
N TYR A 519 19.52 10.00 3.89
CA TYR A 519 18.60 9.04 3.33
C TYR A 519 18.56 7.77 4.16
N GLN A 520 17.56 6.95 3.88
CA GLN A 520 17.34 5.67 4.52
C GLN A 520 17.63 4.55 3.52
N THR A 521 18.15 3.42 3.98
CA THR A 521 18.28 2.21 3.16
C THR A 521 17.14 1.22 3.41
N VAL A 522 16.94 0.29 2.47
CA VAL A 522 15.93 -0.79 2.58
C VAL A 522 16.13 -1.67 3.82
N ASN A 523 17.36 -1.73 4.34
CA ASN A 523 17.70 -2.49 5.54
C ASN A 523 17.41 -1.72 6.85
N GLY A 524 16.90 -0.50 6.77
CA GLY A 524 16.52 0.27 7.96
C GLY A 524 17.65 1.00 8.63
N HIS A 525 18.61 1.53 7.86
CA HIS A 525 19.66 2.39 8.38
C HIS A 525 19.68 3.75 7.71
N ILE A 526 20.06 4.76 8.49
CA ILE A 526 20.22 6.13 8.04
C ILE A 526 21.64 6.32 7.56
N HIS A 527 21.75 6.87 6.36
CA HIS A 527 22.99 7.19 5.68
C HIS A 527 23.00 8.66 5.30
N GLU A 528 24.19 9.17 5.01
CA GLU A 528 24.43 10.49 4.48
C GLU A 528 25.30 10.38 3.23
N VAL A 529 25.01 11.16 2.19
CA VAL A 529 25.83 11.18 0.96
C VAL A 529 26.07 12.61 0.51
N GLY A 530 27.25 12.88 -0.06
CA GLY A 530 27.53 14.15 -0.71
C GLY A 530 26.63 14.41 -1.91
N ILE A 531 26.36 15.67 -2.23
CA ILE A 531 25.59 16.04 -3.44
C ILE A 531 26.32 15.73 -4.76
N ASP A 532 27.61 15.38 -4.69
CA ASP A 532 28.38 14.81 -5.78
C ASP A 532 28.08 13.31 -5.99
N GLY A 533 27.26 12.73 -5.11
CA GLY A 533 26.79 11.35 -5.17
C GLY A 533 27.83 10.33 -4.74
N LYS A 534 28.96 10.73 -4.13
CA LYS A 534 30.06 9.82 -3.81
C LYS A 534 30.17 9.57 -2.31
N SER A 535 30.73 8.40 -1.97
CA SER A 535 31.12 8.02 -0.61
C SER A 535 29.99 8.15 0.42
N PRO A 536 28.91 7.35 0.31
CA PRO A 536 27.87 7.34 1.31
C PRO A 536 28.40 6.83 2.66
N ASP A 537 28.08 7.55 3.74
CA ASP A 537 28.44 7.21 5.10
C ASP A 537 27.21 6.69 5.86
N GLN A 538 27.31 5.51 6.46
CA GLN A 538 26.27 4.99 7.36
C GLN A 538 26.36 5.71 8.71
N LEU A 539 25.27 6.36 9.14
CA LEU A 539 25.22 7.09 10.41
C LEU A 539 24.71 6.22 11.57
N THR A 540 23.78 5.32 11.30
CA THR A 540 23.13 4.53 12.34
C THR A 540 23.36 3.03 12.18
N PHE A 541 23.49 2.31 13.29
CA PHE A 541 23.81 0.89 13.33
C PHE A 541 22.84 0.12 14.23
N GLY A 542 22.94 -1.21 14.25
CA GLY A 542 22.12 -2.10 15.08
C GLY A 542 21.12 -2.93 14.27
N ALA A 543 20.37 -3.80 14.94
CA ALA A 543 19.42 -4.72 14.29
C ALA A 543 18.02 -4.10 14.05
N ASP A 544 17.75 -2.96 14.67
CA ASP A 544 16.44 -2.32 14.59
C ASP A 544 16.34 -1.43 13.35
N ILE A 545 15.11 -1.33 12.84
CA ILE A 545 14.73 -0.46 11.74
C ILE A 545 14.79 1.00 12.20
N GLN A 546 15.49 1.84 11.45
CA GLN A 546 15.73 3.26 11.74
C GLN A 546 15.39 4.12 10.53
N HIS A 547 14.42 5.02 10.68
CA HIS A 547 13.70 5.65 9.56
C HIS A 547 13.35 7.12 9.83
N ASP A 548 13.02 7.86 8.76
CA ASP A 548 12.53 9.26 8.80
C ASP A 548 13.46 10.24 9.52
N ALA A 549 14.75 10.18 9.21
CA ALA A 549 15.75 11.04 9.83
C ALA A 549 15.58 12.52 9.43
N ARG A 550 15.82 13.44 10.36
CA ARG A 550 15.93 14.88 10.12
C ARG A 550 17.10 15.44 10.91
N TYR A 551 17.72 16.52 10.42
CA TYR A 551 18.75 17.22 11.19
C TYR A 551 18.14 18.03 12.33
N SER A 552 18.91 18.22 13.39
CA SER A 552 18.65 19.30 14.33
C SER A 552 18.80 20.68 13.67
N PRO A 553 18.24 21.75 14.25
CA PRO A 553 18.35 23.11 13.71
C PRO A 553 19.79 23.60 13.50
N ASP A 554 20.72 23.13 14.33
CA ASP A 554 22.16 23.46 14.25
C ASP A 554 22.96 22.46 13.39
N GLY A 555 22.31 21.43 12.84
CA GLY A 555 22.94 20.39 12.01
C GLY A 555 23.88 19.44 12.75
N THR A 556 24.00 19.53 14.08
CA THR A 556 24.95 18.72 14.85
C THR A 556 24.41 17.33 15.22
N MET A 557 23.10 17.15 15.16
CA MET A 557 22.38 15.93 15.53
C MET A 557 21.43 15.50 14.42
N ILE A 558 21.04 14.22 14.47
CA ILE A 558 19.87 13.70 13.77
C ILE A 558 18.80 13.24 14.77
N ILE A 559 17.54 13.39 14.37
CA ILE A 559 16.37 12.81 15.01
C ILE A 559 15.72 11.81 14.06
N PHE A 560 15.29 10.66 14.56
CA PHE A 560 14.74 9.60 13.72
C PHE A 560 13.82 8.66 14.49
N CYS A 561 13.12 7.78 13.78
CA CYS A 561 12.26 6.74 14.35
C CYS A 561 13.02 5.42 14.43
N ARG A 562 12.82 4.65 15.50
CA ARG A 562 13.39 3.32 15.71
C ARG A 562 12.28 2.32 16.04
N ALA A 563 12.33 1.14 15.45
CA ALA A 563 11.48 0.01 15.83
C ALA A 563 12.18 -1.34 15.59
N PRO A 564 11.86 -2.39 16.37
CA PRO A 564 12.43 -3.73 16.17
C PRO A 564 11.98 -4.38 14.86
N ASN A 565 10.84 -3.93 14.31
CA ASN A 565 10.28 -4.36 13.04
C ASN A 565 9.29 -3.29 12.54
N ALA A 566 8.75 -3.47 11.33
CA ALA A 566 7.86 -2.50 10.69
C ALA A 566 6.57 -2.23 11.51
N ASP A 567 6.13 -3.18 12.34
CA ASP A 567 4.90 -3.07 13.14
C ASP A 567 5.10 -2.23 14.43
N GLY A 568 6.32 -1.82 14.74
CA GLY A 568 6.66 -1.07 15.94
C GLY A 568 6.90 -1.95 17.18
N PRO A 569 6.79 -1.37 18.40
CA PRO A 569 6.48 0.03 18.68
C PRO A 569 7.58 0.96 18.18
N TRP A 570 7.19 2.13 17.67
CA TRP A 570 8.13 3.14 17.18
C TRP A 570 8.51 4.12 18.29
N GLN A 571 9.81 4.38 18.43
CA GLN A 571 10.36 5.40 19.32
C GLN A 571 11.07 6.47 18.52
N ILE A 572 11.03 7.70 19.00
CA ILE A 572 11.88 8.77 18.50
C ILE A 572 13.21 8.71 19.25
N CYS A 573 14.29 8.73 18.49
CA CYS A 573 15.66 8.69 18.95
C CYS A 573 16.44 9.90 18.44
N VAL A 574 17.51 10.25 19.13
CA VAL A 574 18.47 11.28 18.73
C VAL A 574 19.89 10.76 18.77
N GLN A 575 20.74 11.22 17.85
CA GLN A 575 22.15 10.87 17.75
C GLN A 575 22.97 12.05 17.23
N ARG A 576 24.26 12.14 17.58
CA ARG A 576 25.20 13.07 16.95
C ARG A 576 25.52 12.62 15.52
N VAL A 577 25.64 13.58 14.59
CA VAL A 577 26.05 13.27 13.21
C VAL A 577 27.48 12.68 13.17
N ASN A 578 28.38 13.21 14.01
CA ASN A 578 29.82 12.90 13.99
C ASN A 578 30.34 12.15 15.24
N GLY A 579 29.46 11.52 16.04
CA GLY A 579 29.85 10.88 17.31
C GLY A 579 29.28 9.47 17.43
N ASP A 580 29.99 8.63 18.21
CA ASP A 580 29.79 7.20 18.51
C ASP A 580 28.41 6.64 18.10
N GLU A 581 28.39 5.45 17.50
CA GLU A 581 27.27 4.66 16.93
C GLU A 581 26.03 4.44 17.85
N GLU A 582 25.94 5.17 18.96
CA GLU A 582 24.93 5.12 19.99
C GLU A 582 23.95 6.30 19.90
N PHE A 583 22.67 5.98 19.84
CA PHE A 583 21.57 6.93 19.91
C PHE A 583 20.89 6.90 21.30
N VAL A 584 20.04 7.89 21.58
CA VAL A 584 19.22 7.96 22.81
C VAL A 584 17.74 8.05 22.45
N ALA A 585 16.92 7.15 23.01
CA ALA A 585 15.47 7.22 22.87
C ALA A 585 14.87 8.34 23.76
N ILE A 586 14.09 9.24 23.16
CA ILE A 586 13.47 10.38 23.85
C ILE A 586 11.97 10.19 24.12
N THR A 587 11.32 9.24 23.44
CA THR A 587 9.92 8.85 23.70
C THR A 587 9.84 7.47 24.35
N LYS A 588 8.90 7.31 25.29
CA LYS A 588 8.75 6.07 26.08
C LYS A 588 7.42 5.35 25.87
N GLU A 589 6.41 6.01 25.31
CA GLU A 589 5.03 5.52 25.21
C GLU A 589 4.42 5.84 23.84
N GLY A 590 3.53 4.97 23.36
CA GLY A 590 2.91 5.06 22.03
C GLY A 590 3.86 4.70 20.89
N SER A 591 3.30 4.54 19.69
CA SER A 591 4.08 4.47 18.45
C SER A 591 4.33 5.89 17.96
N ASN A 592 5.58 6.35 17.99
CA ASN A 592 5.98 7.73 17.67
C ASN A 592 6.79 7.76 16.39
N GLN A 593 6.33 8.54 15.41
CA GLN A 593 6.83 8.48 14.03
C GLN A 593 6.96 9.87 13.40
N LEU A 594 7.72 9.94 12.31
CA LEU A 594 7.83 11.10 11.42
C LEU A 594 8.21 12.41 12.14
N PRO A 595 9.27 12.43 12.96
CA PRO A 595 9.66 13.61 13.71
C PRO A 595 10.14 14.72 12.78
N ASP A 596 10.00 15.96 13.25
CA ASP A 596 10.68 17.13 12.72
C ASP A 596 11.11 18.02 13.89
N TRP A 597 12.27 18.69 13.77
CA TRP A 597 12.91 19.42 14.88
C TRP A 597 13.21 20.86 14.47
N HIS A 598 12.62 21.80 15.20
CA HIS A 598 12.83 23.23 15.02
C HIS A 598 13.42 23.90 16.27
N GLY A 599 14.13 25.01 16.08
CA GLY A 599 14.67 25.83 17.15
C GLY A 599 13.59 26.42 18.07
N GLU A 600 14.04 26.96 19.21
CA GLU A 600 13.21 27.78 20.11
C GLU A 600 12.84 29.10 19.43
N GLU A 601 11.77 29.75 19.92
CA GLU A 601 11.39 31.10 19.47
C GLU A 601 12.38 32.17 19.92
#